data_AF-A0A956F7Y2-F1
#
_entry.id   AF-A0A956F7Y2-F1
#
_cell.length_a   1.000
_cell.length_b   1.000
_cell.length_c   1.000
_cell.angle_alpha   90.00
_cell.angle_beta   90.00
_cell.angle_gamma   90.00
#
_symmetry.space_group_name_H-M   'P 1'
#
loop_
_entity.id
_entity.type
_entity.pdbx_description
1 polymer ?
#
loop_
_entity_poly.entity_id
_entity_poly.type
_entity_poly.pdbx_seq_one_letter_code
_entity_poly.pdbx_strand_id
1 'polypeptide(L)'
;MSDTKDETGSEPTQEPATPEAAGPDAEGATPEVDLEALAEEEGDAEEDGLDLSDLDAYGVEGVVARLSSEGDEPSMPRARPARSPVVSLVVLVAGSLLLVSMFADFRYWTRSSEPVELGHASTLLQDGRTLDAYENQYVALEGTPDVQNAARLTTKERYIGYLRVTEGEGGLFAKVPRTKDQPVQNNFEGRYVGRLRRLRDDRAYEWLREFYATQQITREVELDPKAALPALGSERLPAADGSTVPAGEGSILRLVFDGPDARLQLGRSSFPTPEAAEQAVAALGVPYLRLPDNASFHRFVARIPEAERAKAHQALNAGLEGVEGSTDPKVGAFVLALPMSYGVPAALVTVDGDDIVFPYGDNTTTPGYDVKDGRLVEREAGDELRMPVAQLRSLRLERPIEVDPDGFVVSVDEVPGDSLMWGVLWLLLMGLMLVNVVSLVVWWRNRSAAAAA
;
A
#
# COMPACT_ATOMS: atom_id res chain seq x y z
N MET A 1 21.35 48.12 65.78
CA MET A 1 20.40 48.07 66.91
C MET A 1 19.04 48.46 66.35
N SER A 2 18.05 47.61 66.63
CA SER A 2 16.60 47.84 66.47
C SER A 2 15.98 47.60 65.09
N ASP A 3 15.54 46.35 64.93
CA ASP A 3 14.24 45.88 64.42
C ASP A 3 13.28 46.87 63.76
N THR A 4 12.72 46.50 62.61
CA THR A 4 11.26 46.23 62.54
C THR A 4 10.90 45.27 61.41
N LYS A 5 9.87 44.49 61.71
CA LYS A 5 9.32 43.32 61.04
C LYS A 5 8.04 43.73 60.29
N ASP A 6 7.66 42.90 59.31
CA ASP A 6 6.30 42.47 58.94
C ASP A 6 5.89 42.63 57.46
N GLU A 7 5.73 41.45 56.87
CA GLU A 7 4.62 40.93 56.05
C GLU A 7 3.76 41.92 55.26
N THR A 8 3.69 41.68 53.95
CA THR A 8 2.42 41.49 53.25
C THR A 8 2.67 40.69 51.98
N GLY A 9 1.86 39.65 51.79
CA GLY A 9 1.93 38.73 50.66
C GLY A 9 1.49 39.38 49.35
N SER A 10 1.91 38.78 48.25
CA SER A 10 1.34 38.99 46.93
C SER A 10 1.39 37.66 46.19
N GLU A 11 0.21 37.25 45.74
CA GLU A 11 -0.09 36.04 44.97
C GLU A 11 0.72 36.00 43.67
N PRO A 12 1.10 34.80 43.17
CA PRO A 12 1.57 34.69 41.79
C PRO A 12 0.36 34.75 40.85
N THR A 13 0.30 35.83 40.07
CA THR A 13 -0.58 35.98 38.91
C THR A 13 -0.34 34.83 37.92
N GLN A 14 -1.40 34.06 37.65
CA GLN A 14 -1.47 33.10 36.56
C GLN A 14 -1.22 33.80 35.21
N GLU A 15 -0.15 33.39 34.52
CA GLU A 15 0.01 33.64 33.09
C GLU A 15 -1.11 32.93 32.31
N PRO A 16 -1.80 33.63 31.38
CA PRO A 16 -2.68 32.96 30.44
C PRO A 16 -1.82 32.28 29.36
N ALA A 17 -1.79 30.95 29.42
CA ALA A 17 -1.28 30.11 28.34
C ALA A 17 -2.06 30.42 27.05
N THR A 18 -1.38 31.04 26.10
CA THR A 18 -1.85 31.14 24.72
C THR A 18 -1.50 29.82 24.02
N PRO A 19 -2.42 29.21 23.27
CA PRO A 19 -2.19 27.90 22.67
C PRO A 19 -1.13 28.03 21.57
N GLU A 20 -0.03 27.34 21.78
CA GLU A 20 1.01 27.12 20.79
C GLU A 20 0.39 26.31 19.65
N ALA A 21 0.30 26.94 18.47
CA ALA A 21 -0.17 26.32 17.26
C ALA A 21 0.83 25.23 16.85
N ALA A 22 0.39 23.98 16.93
CA ALA A 22 1.09 22.83 16.41
C ALA A 22 1.44 23.05 14.93
N GLY A 23 2.74 22.97 14.62
CA GLY A 23 3.22 22.79 13.26
C GLY A 23 2.80 21.41 12.72
N PRO A 24 2.71 21.23 11.40
CA PRO A 24 2.28 19.98 10.80
C PRO A 24 3.45 18.99 10.78
N ASP A 25 3.62 18.25 11.86
CA ASP A 25 4.26 16.93 11.77
C ASP A 25 3.27 16.02 11.04
N ALA A 26 3.48 15.89 9.74
CA ALA A 26 2.82 14.90 8.90
C ALA A 26 3.36 13.50 9.27
N GLU A 27 3.00 13.02 10.46
CA GLU A 27 2.84 11.59 10.67
C GLU A 27 1.64 11.16 9.84
N GLY A 28 1.93 10.58 8.68
CA GLY A 28 0.94 9.86 7.89
C GLY A 28 0.40 8.70 8.73
N ALA A 29 -0.68 8.96 9.46
CA ALA A 29 -1.49 7.93 10.08
C ALA A 29 -2.05 7.06 8.96
N THR A 30 -1.36 5.95 8.69
CA THR A 30 -1.90 4.88 7.85
C THR A 30 -3.20 4.40 8.49
N PRO A 31 -4.30 4.27 7.74
CA PRO A 31 -5.57 3.84 8.32
C PRO A 31 -5.42 2.42 8.90
N GLU A 32 -5.59 2.31 10.22
CA GLU A 32 -5.68 1.03 10.91
C GLU A 32 -7.11 0.51 10.77
N VAL A 33 -7.27 -0.71 10.25
CA VAL A 33 -8.58 -1.36 10.10
C VAL A 33 -8.63 -2.57 11.03
N ASP A 34 -9.67 -2.61 11.88
CA ASP A 34 -10.00 -3.72 12.76
C ASP A 34 -10.97 -4.67 12.06
N LEU A 35 -10.55 -5.92 11.84
CA LEU A 35 -11.35 -6.93 11.13
C LEU A 35 -12.52 -7.49 11.95
N GLU A 36 -12.54 -7.33 13.29
CA GLU A 36 -13.64 -7.88 14.09
C GLU A 36 -14.94 -7.09 13.91
N ALA A 37 -14.86 -5.79 13.61
CA ALA A 37 -16.03 -4.98 13.27
C ALA A 37 -16.73 -5.40 11.96
N LEU A 38 -16.06 -6.18 11.11
CA LEU A 38 -16.62 -6.72 9.86
C LEU A 38 -17.04 -8.20 9.97
N ALA A 39 -16.60 -8.91 11.01
CA ALA A 39 -16.92 -10.31 11.25
C ALA A 39 -18.15 -10.50 12.17
N GLU A 40 -18.60 -9.45 12.86
CA GLU A 40 -19.78 -9.50 13.76
C GLU A 40 -21.14 -9.58 13.04
N GLU A 41 -21.20 -9.59 11.70
CA GLU A 41 -22.46 -9.67 10.94
C GLU A 41 -22.86 -11.09 10.45
N GLU A 42 -22.11 -12.14 10.80
CA GLU A 42 -22.51 -13.54 10.55
C GLU A 42 -22.59 -14.38 11.83
N GLY A 43 -23.76 -14.29 12.48
CA GLY A 43 -24.47 -15.44 13.03
C GLY A 43 -23.90 -16.14 14.28
N ASP A 44 -24.36 -15.68 15.44
CA ASP A 44 -24.40 -16.46 16.68
C ASP A 44 -25.09 -17.83 16.47
N ALA A 45 -24.35 -18.90 16.73
CA ALA A 45 -24.93 -20.21 17.05
C ALA A 45 -24.46 -20.60 18.44
N GLU A 46 -25.40 -20.61 19.39
CA GLU A 46 -25.24 -21.04 20.77
C GLU A 46 -24.57 -22.43 20.85
N GLU A 47 -23.36 -22.49 21.40
CA GLU A 47 -22.72 -23.74 21.83
C GLU A 47 -23.27 -24.15 23.20
N ASP A 48 -24.12 -25.18 23.22
CA ASP A 48 -24.38 -25.99 24.41
C ASP A 48 -23.07 -26.63 24.88
N GLY A 49 -22.45 -26.03 25.89
CA GLY A 49 -21.22 -26.51 26.50
C GLY A 49 -21.37 -27.93 27.04
N LEU A 50 -20.61 -28.87 26.47
CA LEU A 50 -20.38 -30.17 27.08
C LEU A 50 -19.61 -29.98 28.39
N ASP A 51 -20.24 -30.36 29.51
CA ASP A 51 -19.66 -30.26 30.85
C ASP A 51 -18.48 -31.24 31.00
N LEU A 52 -17.26 -30.70 30.87
CA LEU A 52 -15.99 -31.43 30.97
C LEU A 52 -15.55 -31.72 32.42
N SER A 53 -16.34 -31.34 33.42
CA SER A 53 -15.96 -31.45 34.84
C SER A 53 -15.86 -32.91 35.34
N ASP A 54 -16.52 -33.86 34.69
CA ASP A 54 -16.42 -35.29 35.03
C ASP A 54 -15.13 -35.97 34.53
N LEU A 55 -14.46 -35.40 33.52
CA LEU A 55 -13.26 -35.97 32.92
C LEU A 55 -12.02 -35.75 33.81
N ASP A 56 -11.97 -34.61 34.51
CA ASP A 56 -10.88 -34.25 35.43
C ASP A 56 -10.97 -34.96 36.79
N ALA A 57 -12.17 -35.33 37.23
CA ALA A 57 -12.36 -35.96 38.54
C ALA A 57 -12.02 -37.46 38.57
N TYR A 58 -12.20 -38.18 37.46
CA TYR A 58 -12.07 -39.65 37.44
C TYR A 58 -11.13 -40.20 36.36
N GLY A 59 -10.64 -39.35 35.46
CA GLY A 59 -9.84 -39.78 34.31
C GLY A 59 -10.61 -40.71 33.35
N VAL A 60 -10.07 -40.87 32.14
CA VAL A 60 -10.68 -41.70 31.09
C VAL A 60 -10.86 -43.17 31.55
N GLU A 61 -9.98 -43.67 32.42
CA GLU A 61 -10.06 -45.02 32.97
C GLU A 61 -11.16 -45.20 34.02
N GLY A 62 -11.47 -44.17 34.82
CA GLY A 62 -12.54 -44.23 35.84
C GLY A 62 -13.95 -44.23 35.23
N VAL A 63 -14.14 -43.53 34.11
CA VAL A 63 -15.41 -43.53 33.36
C VAL A 63 -15.66 -44.87 32.68
N VAL A 64 -14.61 -45.50 32.14
CA VAL A 64 -14.69 -46.83 31.51
C VAL A 64 -14.94 -47.93 32.55
N ALA A 65 -14.32 -47.85 33.73
CA ALA A 65 -14.55 -48.81 34.81
C ALA A 65 -15.99 -48.80 35.33
N ARG A 66 -16.61 -47.62 35.41
CA ARG A 66 -18.00 -47.45 35.88
C ARG A 66 -19.05 -47.95 34.89
N LEU A 67 -18.76 -47.88 33.58
CA LEU A 67 -19.57 -48.49 32.52
C LEU A 67 -19.38 -50.02 32.44
N SER A 68 -18.34 -50.57 33.06
CA SER A 68 -17.99 -52.00 32.99
C SER A 68 -18.47 -52.82 34.20
N SER A 69 -18.93 -52.18 35.29
CA SER A 69 -19.16 -52.86 36.58
C SER A 69 -20.62 -53.15 36.94
N GLU A 70 -21.58 -52.96 36.04
CA GLU A 70 -22.96 -53.42 36.25
C GLU A 70 -23.26 -54.65 35.38
N GLY A 71 -23.13 -55.84 35.97
CA GLY A 71 -23.85 -57.05 35.54
C GLY A 71 -22.98 -58.19 35.01
N ASP A 72 -23.01 -59.29 35.76
CA ASP A 72 -22.30 -60.56 35.60
C ASP A 72 -22.45 -61.34 34.26
N GLU A 73 -21.48 -62.24 34.09
CA GLU A 73 -21.34 -63.42 33.21
C GLU A 73 -20.72 -63.30 31.79
N PRO A 74 -19.83 -64.26 31.40
CA PRO A 74 -19.05 -64.20 30.17
C PRO A 74 -19.91 -64.56 28.95
N SER A 75 -20.62 -63.57 28.43
CA SER A 75 -21.30 -63.68 27.15
C SER A 75 -20.29 -63.63 25.99
N MET A 76 -20.48 -64.52 25.02
CA MET A 76 -19.71 -64.58 23.76
C MET A 76 -19.48 -63.18 23.17
N PRO A 77 -18.34 -62.94 22.48
CA PRO A 77 -18.05 -61.63 21.91
C PRO A 77 -19.20 -61.20 21.00
N ARG A 78 -20.05 -60.28 21.51
CA ARG A 78 -21.08 -59.64 20.71
C ARG A 78 -20.37 -59.01 19.52
N ALA A 79 -20.70 -59.48 18.32
CA ALA A 79 -20.26 -58.85 17.09
C ALA A 79 -20.58 -57.36 17.21
N ARG A 80 -19.53 -56.52 17.26
CA ARG A 80 -19.69 -55.06 17.32
C ARG A 80 -20.66 -54.67 16.19
N PRO A 81 -21.66 -53.82 16.46
CA PRO A 81 -22.61 -53.40 15.43
C PRO A 81 -21.82 -52.90 14.22
N ALA A 82 -22.04 -53.55 13.07
CA ALA A 82 -21.35 -53.19 11.84
C ALA A 82 -21.65 -51.73 11.52
N ARG A 83 -20.60 -50.91 11.38
CA ARG A 83 -20.74 -49.49 11.01
C ARG A 83 -21.54 -49.38 9.72
N SER A 84 -22.49 -48.45 9.66
CA SER A 84 -23.34 -48.25 8.48
C SER A 84 -22.47 -47.92 7.26
N PRO A 85 -22.62 -48.64 6.13
CA PRO A 85 -21.80 -48.40 4.92
C PRO A 85 -22.04 -47.01 4.32
N VAL A 86 -23.23 -46.44 4.53
CA VAL A 86 -23.57 -45.07 4.08
C VAL A 86 -22.74 -44.05 4.86
N VAL A 87 -22.63 -44.21 6.19
CA VAL A 87 -21.82 -43.31 7.02
C VAL A 87 -20.35 -43.41 6.62
N SER A 88 -19.83 -44.61 6.37
CA SER A 88 -18.46 -44.77 5.87
C SER A 88 -18.25 -44.08 4.52
N LEU A 89 -19.22 -44.14 3.60
CA LEU A 89 -19.12 -43.44 2.31
C LEU A 89 -19.10 -41.90 2.50
N VAL A 90 -19.96 -41.34 3.34
CA VAL A 90 -19.98 -39.91 3.65
C VAL A 90 -18.65 -39.47 4.25
N VAL A 91 -18.12 -40.21 5.24
CA VAL A 91 -16.81 -39.94 5.83
C VAL A 91 -15.71 -39.99 4.78
N LEU A 92 -15.77 -40.95 3.84
CA LEU A 92 -14.80 -41.02 2.74
C LEU A 92 -14.84 -39.79 1.84
N VAL A 93 -16.04 -39.32 1.47
CA VAL A 93 -16.17 -38.12 0.62
C VAL A 93 -15.66 -36.88 1.37
N ALA A 94 -16.14 -36.65 2.59
CA ALA A 94 -15.75 -35.48 3.39
C ALA A 94 -14.25 -35.51 3.75
N GLY A 95 -13.73 -36.66 4.17
CA GLY A 95 -12.31 -36.82 4.48
C GLY A 95 -11.42 -36.68 3.26
N SER A 96 -11.85 -37.11 2.07
CA SER A 96 -11.10 -36.87 0.83
C SER A 96 -10.99 -35.37 0.52
N LEU A 97 -12.08 -34.61 0.68
CA LEU A 97 -12.07 -33.15 0.48
C LEU A 97 -11.10 -32.46 1.45
N LEU A 98 -11.14 -32.82 2.73
CA LEU A 98 -10.23 -32.27 3.74
C LEU A 98 -8.76 -32.67 3.50
N LEU A 99 -8.49 -33.91 3.07
CA LEU A 99 -7.14 -34.33 2.72
C LEU A 99 -6.59 -33.54 1.52
N VAL A 100 -7.43 -33.23 0.54
CA VAL A 100 -7.06 -32.42 -0.62
C VAL A 100 -6.77 -30.98 -0.21
N SER A 101 -7.62 -30.35 0.61
CA SER A 101 -7.40 -28.97 1.04
C SER A 101 -6.14 -28.79 1.90
N MET A 102 -5.84 -29.75 2.77
CA MET A 102 -4.67 -29.73 3.65
C MET A 102 -3.37 -30.25 2.98
N PHE A 103 -3.44 -30.75 1.74
CA PHE A 103 -2.30 -31.41 1.10
C PHE A 103 -1.12 -30.44 0.89
N ALA A 104 -1.40 -29.17 0.62
CA ALA A 104 -0.37 -28.15 0.46
C ALA A 104 0.43 -27.95 1.76
N ASP A 105 -0.24 -27.89 2.91
CA ASP A 105 0.40 -27.72 4.22
C ASP A 105 1.14 -28.99 4.65
N PHE A 106 0.59 -30.18 4.38
CA PHE A 106 1.29 -31.44 4.59
C PHE A 106 2.58 -31.51 3.76
N ARG A 107 2.50 -31.17 2.46
CA ARG A 107 3.67 -31.17 1.58
C ARG A 107 4.70 -30.13 2.03
N TYR A 108 4.24 -28.95 2.44
CA TYR A 108 5.09 -27.90 2.97
C TYR A 108 5.83 -28.36 4.22
N TRP A 109 5.13 -29.00 5.16
CA TRP A 109 5.73 -29.58 6.36
C TRP A 109 6.85 -30.59 6.05
N THR A 110 6.74 -31.38 4.99
CA THR A 110 7.77 -32.35 4.58
C THR A 110 8.98 -31.75 3.86
N ARG A 111 9.01 -30.43 3.64
CA ARG A 111 10.10 -29.75 2.91
C ARG A 111 11.32 -29.49 3.81
N SER A 112 12.46 -29.22 3.16
CA SER A 112 13.67 -28.76 3.84
C SER A 112 13.45 -27.39 4.48
N SER A 113 14.03 -27.19 5.67
CA SER A 113 14.11 -25.88 6.32
C SER A 113 15.23 -25.00 5.74
N GLU A 114 15.95 -25.45 4.72
CA GLU A 114 16.83 -24.60 3.93
C GLU A 114 16.01 -23.91 2.82
N PRO A 115 16.00 -22.56 2.76
CA PRO A 115 15.19 -21.84 1.78
C PRO A 115 15.75 -21.99 0.36
N VAL A 116 14.86 -22.04 -0.61
CA VAL A 116 15.24 -21.92 -2.03
C VAL A 116 15.57 -20.46 -2.32
N GLU A 117 16.83 -20.16 -2.62
CA GLU A 117 17.28 -18.83 -3.00
C GLU A 117 16.73 -18.45 -4.38
N LEU A 118 15.79 -17.52 -4.43
CA LEU A 118 15.23 -17.00 -5.68
C LEU A 118 16.06 -15.83 -6.23
N GLY A 119 16.84 -15.16 -5.38
CA GLY A 119 17.57 -13.95 -5.74
C GLY A 119 16.70 -12.71 -5.71
N HIS A 120 17.03 -11.71 -6.54
CA HIS A 120 16.38 -10.40 -6.50
C HIS A 120 15.12 -10.34 -7.38
N ALA A 121 14.04 -9.78 -6.85
CA ALA A 121 12.74 -9.63 -7.49
C ALA A 121 12.80 -8.93 -8.87
N SER A 122 13.70 -7.96 -9.06
CA SER A 122 13.92 -7.29 -10.36
C SER A 122 14.29 -8.28 -11.46
N THR A 123 15.16 -9.25 -11.16
CA THR A 123 15.60 -10.26 -12.14
C THR A 123 14.57 -11.34 -12.40
N LEU A 124 13.74 -11.66 -11.40
CA LEU A 124 12.74 -12.72 -11.51
C LEU A 124 11.53 -12.26 -12.32
N LEU A 125 11.07 -11.03 -12.10
CA LEU A 125 9.80 -10.55 -12.64
C LEU A 125 9.93 -9.81 -13.98
N GLN A 126 11.13 -9.33 -14.34
CA GLN A 126 11.37 -8.70 -15.65
C GLN A 126 11.45 -9.71 -16.81
N ASP A 127 11.89 -10.94 -16.56
CA ASP A 127 12.10 -11.97 -17.60
C ASP A 127 10.82 -12.74 -17.98
N GLY A 128 9.65 -12.35 -17.47
CA GLY A 128 8.39 -13.10 -17.64
C GLY A 128 8.41 -14.46 -16.94
N ARG A 129 9.36 -14.70 -16.02
CA ARG A 129 9.36 -15.89 -15.18
C ARG A 129 8.31 -15.71 -14.09
N THR A 130 7.41 -16.66 -13.99
CA THR A 130 6.40 -16.68 -12.93
C THR A 130 6.95 -17.38 -11.68
N LEU A 131 6.45 -16.99 -10.51
CA LEU A 131 6.79 -17.67 -9.25
C LEU A 131 5.97 -18.95 -9.01
N ASP A 132 5.14 -19.35 -9.99
CA ASP A 132 4.22 -20.50 -9.91
C ASP A 132 4.94 -21.79 -9.49
N ALA A 133 6.15 -22.02 -10.02
CA ALA A 133 6.93 -23.21 -9.71
C ALA A 133 7.34 -23.30 -8.23
N TYR A 134 7.38 -22.16 -7.54
CA TYR A 134 7.80 -22.01 -6.15
C TYR A 134 6.61 -21.89 -5.18
N GLU A 135 5.37 -22.00 -5.67
CA GLU A 135 4.19 -21.96 -4.84
C GLU A 135 4.22 -23.05 -3.75
N ASN A 136 3.88 -22.67 -2.52
CA ASN A 136 3.95 -23.51 -1.32
C ASN A 136 5.36 -24.09 -1.07
N GLN A 137 6.41 -23.32 -1.39
CA GLN A 137 7.79 -23.65 -1.03
C GLN A 137 8.35 -22.64 -0.03
N TYR A 138 9.38 -23.08 0.71
CA TYR A 138 10.14 -22.23 1.60
C TYR A 138 11.23 -21.54 0.78
N VAL A 139 11.15 -20.22 0.65
CA VAL A 139 11.95 -19.44 -0.30
C VAL A 139 12.63 -18.26 0.40
N ALA A 140 13.72 -17.78 -0.20
CA ALA A 140 14.34 -16.51 0.12
C ALA A 140 14.32 -15.60 -1.11
N LEU A 141 13.76 -14.41 -0.95
CA LEU A 141 13.56 -13.42 -2.01
C LEU A 141 14.10 -12.07 -1.59
N GLU A 142 14.87 -11.42 -2.45
CA GLU A 142 15.40 -10.08 -2.21
C GLU A 142 14.65 -9.04 -3.02
N GLY A 143 14.37 -7.87 -2.45
CA GLY A 143 13.61 -6.82 -3.12
C GLY A 143 13.48 -5.55 -2.28
N THR A 144 12.99 -4.49 -2.93
CA THR A 144 12.86 -3.18 -2.28
C THR A 144 11.48 -3.05 -1.61
N PRO A 145 11.41 -2.96 -0.27
CA PRO A 145 10.15 -2.74 0.43
C PRO A 145 9.57 -1.37 0.08
N ASP A 146 8.29 -1.35 -0.30
CA ASP A 146 7.50 -0.12 -0.34
C ASP A 146 7.01 0.21 1.09
N VAL A 147 7.90 0.84 1.86
CA VAL A 147 7.64 1.21 3.26
C VAL A 147 6.60 2.33 3.37
N GLN A 148 6.52 3.20 2.37
CA GLN A 148 5.60 4.34 2.37
C GLN A 148 4.15 3.88 2.27
N ASN A 149 3.90 2.82 1.49
CA ASN A 149 2.57 2.25 1.28
C ASN A 149 2.38 0.92 2.03
N ALA A 150 3.07 0.75 3.16
CA ALA A 150 2.95 -0.44 4.00
C ALA A 150 1.54 -0.53 4.59
N ALA A 151 0.78 -1.55 4.17
CA ALA A 151 -0.54 -1.79 4.70
C ALA A 151 -0.45 -2.56 6.03
N ARG A 152 -1.22 -2.16 7.03
CA ARG A 152 -1.18 -2.76 8.36
C ARG A 152 -2.52 -3.34 8.74
N LEU A 153 -2.52 -4.62 9.05
CA LEU A 153 -3.69 -5.34 9.52
C LEU A 153 -3.56 -5.63 11.01
N THR A 154 -4.49 -5.12 11.79
CA THR A 154 -4.52 -5.31 13.25
C THR A 154 -5.35 -6.54 13.60
N THR A 155 -4.83 -7.39 14.47
CA THR A 155 -5.58 -8.50 15.08
C THR A 155 -5.56 -8.36 16.61
N LYS A 156 -6.37 -9.14 17.34
CA LYS A 156 -6.39 -9.15 18.82
C LYS A 156 -4.98 -9.26 19.44
N GLU A 157 -4.12 -10.09 18.87
CA GLU A 157 -2.82 -10.43 19.48
C GLU A 157 -1.60 -9.85 18.72
N ARG A 158 -1.74 -9.53 17.43
CA ARG A 158 -0.58 -9.19 16.56
C ARG A 158 -0.92 -8.12 15.52
N TYR A 159 0.10 -7.44 15.03
CA TYR A 159 0.04 -6.67 13.80
C TYR A 159 0.61 -7.50 12.66
N ILE A 160 0.00 -7.42 11.48
CA ILE A 160 0.54 -8.01 10.27
C ILE A 160 0.80 -6.87 9.31
N GLY A 161 2.07 -6.65 9.00
CA GLY A 161 2.48 -5.70 7.97
C GLY A 161 2.48 -6.40 6.61
N TYR A 162 1.76 -5.87 5.65
CA TYR A 162 1.85 -6.26 4.25
C TYR A 162 2.67 -5.19 3.52
N LEU A 163 3.84 -5.61 3.05
CA LEU A 163 4.77 -4.76 2.32
C LEU A 163 4.74 -5.17 0.86
N ARG A 164 4.48 -4.21 -0.02
CA ARG A 164 4.66 -4.44 -1.44
C ARG A 164 6.16 -4.47 -1.75
N VAL A 165 6.57 -5.41 -2.60
CA VAL A 165 7.93 -5.42 -3.16
C VAL A 165 7.89 -4.62 -4.45
N THR A 166 8.61 -3.50 -4.50
CA THR A 166 8.45 -2.47 -5.53
C THR A 166 8.62 -3.03 -6.95
N GLU A 167 9.56 -3.95 -7.13
CA GLU A 167 9.88 -4.60 -8.39
C GLU A 167 8.76 -5.50 -8.92
N GLY A 168 7.93 -6.05 -8.03
CA GLY A 168 6.80 -6.89 -8.40
C GLY A 168 5.48 -6.15 -8.58
N GLU A 169 5.52 -4.82 -8.63
CA GLU A 169 4.32 -3.97 -8.78
C GLU A 169 3.27 -4.33 -7.73
N GLY A 170 2.03 -4.58 -8.12
CA GLY A 170 0.98 -5.08 -7.23
C GLY A 170 0.84 -6.60 -7.20
N GLY A 171 1.82 -7.35 -7.72
CA GLY A 171 1.82 -8.81 -7.77
C GLY A 171 2.76 -9.50 -6.80
N LEU A 172 3.48 -8.76 -5.94
CA LEU A 172 4.39 -9.35 -4.97
C LEU A 172 4.37 -8.61 -3.63
N PHE A 173 4.06 -9.35 -2.57
CA PHE A 173 4.01 -8.84 -1.21
C PHE A 173 4.84 -9.68 -0.24
N ALA A 174 5.28 -9.06 0.84
CA ALA A 174 5.81 -9.71 2.02
C ALA A 174 4.84 -9.48 3.19
N LYS A 175 4.41 -10.58 3.80
CA LYS A 175 3.57 -10.60 4.99
C LYS A 175 4.47 -10.79 6.20
N VAL A 176 4.69 -9.70 6.93
CA VAL A 176 5.62 -9.64 8.06
C VAL A 176 4.81 -9.63 9.36
N PRO A 177 4.86 -10.72 10.15
CA PRO A 177 4.24 -10.73 11.45
C PRO A 177 5.00 -9.80 12.41
N ARG A 178 4.27 -9.02 13.22
CA ARG A 178 4.83 -8.18 14.27
C ARG A 178 4.05 -8.35 15.56
N THR A 179 4.77 -8.34 16.68
CA THR A 179 4.15 -8.33 18.01
C THR A 179 3.79 -6.89 18.39
N LYS A 180 2.71 -6.70 19.16
CA LYS A 180 2.18 -5.35 19.48
C LYS A 180 3.13 -4.51 20.35
N ASP A 181 4.07 -5.16 21.02
CA ASP A 181 5.07 -4.59 21.92
C ASP A 181 6.38 -4.18 21.21
N GLN A 182 6.57 -4.54 19.93
CA GLN A 182 7.73 -4.10 19.16
C GLN A 182 7.49 -2.70 18.58
N PRO A 183 8.42 -1.75 18.78
CA PRO A 183 8.31 -0.45 18.14
C PRO A 183 8.31 -0.63 16.62
N VAL A 184 7.40 0.07 15.94
CA VAL A 184 7.31 0.04 14.49
C VAL A 184 8.56 0.70 13.92
N GLN A 185 9.55 -0.11 13.57
CA GLN A 185 10.71 0.38 12.83
C GLN A 185 10.37 0.36 11.33
N ASN A 186 10.60 1.49 10.67
CA ASN A 186 10.52 1.64 9.22
C ASN A 186 11.78 1.09 8.49
N ASN A 187 12.66 0.41 9.22
CA ASN A 187 13.81 -0.26 8.65
C ASN A 187 13.40 -1.70 8.32
N PHE A 188 13.26 -2.00 7.03
CA PHE A 188 12.91 -3.33 6.55
C PHE A 188 14.12 -3.89 5.82
N GLU A 189 14.59 -5.06 6.26
CA GLU A 189 15.59 -5.80 5.52
C GLU A 189 14.96 -6.22 4.18
N GLY A 190 15.60 -5.88 3.06
CA GLY A 190 15.12 -6.19 1.71
C GLY A 190 15.23 -7.66 1.35
N ARG A 191 15.20 -8.57 2.32
CA ARG A 191 15.30 -10.02 2.17
C ARG A 191 14.17 -10.67 2.94
N TYR A 192 13.29 -11.34 2.21
CA TYR A 192 12.09 -11.99 2.74
C TYR A 192 12.27 -13.50 2.66
N VAL A 193 12.26 -14.16 3.82
CA VAL A 193 12.42 -15.61 3.93
C VAL A 193 11.15 -16.19 4.54
N GLY A 194 10.54 -17.16 3.86
CA GLY A 194 9.24 -17.65 4.29
C GLY A 194 8.55 -18.54 3.27
N ARG A 195 7.27 -18.83 3.54
CA ARG A 195 6.43 -19.61 2.62
C ARG A 195 5.89 -18.71 1.52
N LEU A 196 6.12 -19.08 0.26
CA LEU A 196 5.48 -18.42 -0.87
C LEU A 196 4.07 -18.96 -1.09
N ARG A 197 3.06 -18.09 -1.16
CA ARG A 197 1.66 -18.43 -1.46
C ARG A 197 1.11 -17.51 -2.53
N ARG A 198 0.02 -17.93 -3.17
CA ARG A 198 -0.79 -17.04 -4.01
C ARG A 198 -1.43 -15.97 -3.14
N LEU A 199 -1.50 -14.75 -3.68
CA LEU A 199 -2.06 -13.64 -2.97
C LEU A 199 -3.57 -13.81 -2.75
N ARG A 200 -4.32 -14.26 -3.76
CA ARG A 200 -5.76 -14.58 -3.64
C ARG A 200 -6.12 -15.59 -2.55
N ASP A 201 -5.18 -16.43 -2.14
CA ASP A 201 -5.40 -17.44 -1.09
C ASP A 201 -5.08 -16.86 0.31
N ASP A 202 -4.52 -15.65 0.39
CA ASP A 202 -4.32 -14.94 1.65
C ASP A 202 -5.60 -14.21 2.06
N ARG A 203 -6.00 -14.37 3.33
CA ARG A 203 -7.20 -13.74 3.90
C ARG A 203 -7.27 -12.22 3.74
N ALA A 204 -6.12 -11.56 3.59
CA ALA A 204 -6.05 -10.11 3.47
C ALA A 204 -6.18 -9.61 2.03
N TYR A 205 -6.33 -10.48 1.03
CA TYR A 205 -6.36 -10.09 -0.38
C TYR A 205 -7.42 -9.03 -0.69
N GLU A 206 -8.68 -9.27 -0.33
CA GLU A 206 -9.76 -8.31 -0.62
C GLU A 206 -9.53 -6.96 0.08
N TRP A 207 -9.08 -6.99 1.32
CA TRP A 207 -8.72 -5.78 2.06
C TRP A 207 -7.53 -5.05 1.44
N LEU A 208 -6.48 -5.75 0.99
CA LEU A 208 -5.34 -5.15 0.30
C LEU A 208 -5.79 -4.49 -1.00
N ARG A 209 -6.64 -5.17 -1.78
CA ARG A 209 -7.21 -4.65 -3.02
C ARG A 209 -7.98 -3.34 -2.76
N GLU A 210 -8.82 -3.32 -1.74
CA GLU A 210 -9.58 -2.13 -1.34
C GLU A 210 -8.69 -1.01 -0.80
N PHE A 211 -7.70 -1.35 0.04
CA PHE A 211 -6.73 -0.40 0.58
C PHE A 211 -5.97 0.32 -0.53
N TYR A 212 -5.42 -0.42 -1.50
CA TYR A 212 -4.68 0.15 -2.62
C TYR A 212 -5.55 1.01 -3.54
N ALA A 213 -6.79 0.56 -3.81
CA ALA A 213 -7.76 1.33 -4.59
C ALA A 213 -8.15 2.65 -3.88
N THR A 214 -8.37 2.60 -2.56
CA THR A 214 -8.80 3.77 -1.76
C THR A 214 -7.67 4.77 -1.58
N GLN A 215 -6.45 4.31 -1.33
CA GLN A 215 -5.27 5.17 -1.19
C GLN A 215 -4.77 5.75 -2.51
N GLN A 216 -5.33 5.31 -3.65
CA GLN A 216 -4.93 5.74 -4.99
C GLN A 216 -3.40 5.67 -5.19
N ILE A 217 -2.80 4.58 -4.71
CA ILE A 217 -1.35 4.41 -4.81
C ILE A 217 -0.98 4.30 -6.28
N THR A 218 -0.17 5.23 -6.77
CA THR A 218 0.26 5.26 -8.16
C THR A 218 1.75 5.00 -8.30
N ARG A 219 2.13 4.47 -9.46
CA ARG A 219 3.51 4.39 -9.91
C ARG A 219 3.73 5.44 -10.99
N GLU A 220 4.72 6.30 -10.79
CA GLU A 220 5.20 7.21 -11.82
C GLU A 220 6.23 6.51 -12.71
N VAL A 221 6.07 6.64 -14.03
CA VAL A 221 7.08 6.27 -15.02
C VAL A 221 7.37 7.48 -15.89
N GLU A 222 8.63 7.88 -15.98
CA GLU A 222 9.06 8.92 -16.90
C GLU A 222 9.05 8.38 -18.34
N LEU A 223 8.34 9.08 -19.23
CA LEU A 223 8.23 8.74 -20.64
C LEU A 223 9.26 9.53 -21.45
N ASP A 224 9.72 8.96 -22.58
CA ASP A 224 10.48 9.75 -23.57
C ASP A 224 9.47 10.59 -24.37
N PRO A 225 9.41 11.93 -24.23
CA PRO A 225 8.41 12.73 -24.91
C PRO A 225 8.47 12.60 -26.44
N LYS A 226 9.67 12.42 -27.02
CA LYS A 226 9.83 12.33 -28.48
C LYS A 226 9.27 11.03 -29.04
N ALA A 227 9.40 9.94 -28.30
CA ALA A 227 8.91 8.63 -28.70
C ALA A 227 7.46 8.37 -28.23
N ALA A 228 7.06 8.93 -27.09
CA ALA A 228 5.75 8.71 -26.49
C ALA A 228 4.63 9.54 -27.09
N LEU A 229 4.88 10.81 -27.49
CA LEU A 229 3.86 11.64 -28.11
C LEU A 229 3.29 11.02 -29.42
N PRO A 230 4.12 10.49 -30.35
CA PRO A 230 3.60 9.77 -31.52
C PRO A 230 2.91 8.44 -31.19
N ALA A 231 3.16 7.88 -30.00
CA ALA A 231 2.60 6.61 -29.54
C ALA A 231 1.33 6.78 -28.68
N LEU A 232 0.87 8.01 -28.44
CA LEU A 232 -0.37 8.26 -27.71
C LEU A 232 -1.55 7.50 -28.34
N GLY A 233 -2.40 6.92 -27.49
CA GLY A 233 -3.48 6.01 -27.92
C GLY A 233 -3.04 4.56 -28.15
N SER A 234 -1.75 4.25 -28.07
CA SER A 234 -1.26 2.86 -28.07
C SER A 234 -1.40 2.23 -26.68
N GLU A 235 -1.53 0.90 -26.63
CA GLU A 235 -1.56 0.14 -25.37
C GLU A 235 -0.26 0.24 -24.57
N ARG A 236 0.87 0.55 -25.22
CA ARG A 236 2.18 0.70 -24.59
C ARG A 236 2.86 1.98 -25.02
N LEU A 237 3.45 2.69 -24.06
CA LEU A 237 4.19 3.93 -24.27
C LEU A 237 5.69 3.71 -24.04
N PRO A 238 6.56 4.29 -24.88
CA PRO A 238 8.00 4.32 -24.67
C PRO A 238 8.38 5.08 -23.39
N ALA A 239 9.11 4.41 -22.50
CA ALA A 239 9.68 4.99 -21.30
C ALA A 239 11.05 5.65 -21.59
N ALA A 240 11.47 6.57 -20.74
CA ALA A 240 12.74 7.29 -20.89
C ALA A 240 13.98 6.38 -20.74
N ASP A 241 13.83 5.22 -20.09
CA ASP A 241 14.87 4.19 -19.95
C ASP A 241 15.00 3.27 -21.19
N GLY A 242 14.21 3.52 -22.24
CA GLY A 242 14.17 2.73 -23.46
C GLY A 242 13.26 1.50 -23.40
N SER A 243 12.64 1.22 -22.26
CA SER A 243 11.61 0.18 -22.14
C SER A 243 10.27 0.66 -22.70
N THR A 244 9.27 -0.22 -22.69
CA THR A 244 7.88 0.17 -22.97
C THR A 244 7.02 -0.20 -21.78
N VAL A 245 6.09 0.68 -21.42
CA VAL A 245 5.18 0.47 -20.30
C VAL A 245 3.72 0.47 -20.78
N PRO A 246 2.87 -0.43 -20.28
CA PRO A 246 1.46 -0.41 -20.65
C PRO A 246 0.77 0.86 -20.12
N ALA A 247 0.00 1.50 -20.98
CA ALA A 247 -0.95 2.55 -20.63
C ALA A 247 -2.30 1.87 -20.34
N GLY A 248 -2.44 1.35 -19.12
CA GLY A 248 -3.66 0.68 -18.68
C GLY A 248 -4.83 1.65 -18.51
N GLU A 249 -6.03 1.10 -18.34
CA GLU A 249 -7.20 1.88 -17.93
C GLU A 249 -6.91 2.66 -16.63
N GLY A 250 -7.43 3.88 -16.51
CA GLY A 250 -7.17 4.73 -15.36
C GLY A 250 -5.77 5.37 -15.29
N SER A 251 -4.88 5.12 -16.26
CA SER A 251 -3.58 5.79 -16.30
C SER A 251 -3.73 7.30 -16.57
N ILE A 252 -3.01 8.11 -15.81
CA ILE A 252 -2.97 9.57 -15.94
C ILE A 252 -1.63 9.97 -16.56
N LEU A 253 -1.64 10.79 -17.61
CA LEU A 253 -0.46 11.49 -18.08
C LEU A 253 -0.29 12.79 -17.29
N ARG A 254 0.87 12.92 -16.63
CA ARG A 254 1.34 14.17 -16.06
C ARG A 254 2.15 14.92 -17.11
N LEU A 255 1.58 16.02 -17.59
CA LEU A 255 2.17 16.91 -18.59
C LEU A 255 2.75 18.12 -17.89
N VAL A 256 4.06 18.35 -18.01
CA VAL A 256 4.73 19.52 -17.44
C VAL A 256 5.26 20.41 -18.55
N PHE A 257 4.78 21.65 -18.60
CA PHE A 257 5.18 22.65 -19.58
C PHE A 257 5.99 23.76 -18.93
N ASP A 258 7.06 24.19 -19.59
CA ASP A 258 7.80 25.39 -19.23
C ASP A 258 7.24 26.60 -19.99
N GLY A 259 6.71 27.56 -19.22
CA GLY A 259 6.22 28.83 -19.75
C GLY A 259 7.28 29.93 -19.76
N PRO A 260 7.05 31.02 -20.52
CA PRO A 260 7.91 32.20 -20.52
C PRO A 260 7.73 33.07 -19.26
N ASP A 261 6.86 32.67 -18.34
CA ASP A 261 6.55 33.39 -17.11
C ASP A 261 7.40 32.90 -15.93
N ALA A 262 7.59 33.77 -14.96
CA ALA A 262 8.27 33.48 -13.70
C ALA A 262 7.42 33.95 -12.52
N ARG A 263 7.52 33.25 -11.40
CA ARG A 263 6.96 33.67 -10.12
C ARG A 263 7.97 34.54 -9.40
N LEU A 264 7.55 35.74 -9.02
CA LEU A 264 8.34 36.65 -8.21
C LEU A 264 7.84 36.61 -6.76
N GLN A 265 8.77 36.48 -5.82
CA GLN A 265 8.51 36.59 -4.38
C GLN A 265 9.40 37.70 -3.82
N LEU A 266 8.81 38.75 -3.28
CA LEU A 266 9.54 39.89 -2.72
C LEU A 266 9.32 39.94 -1.22
N GLY A 267 10.38 39.68 -0.46
CA GLY A 267 10.35 39.55 0.99
C GLY A 267 9.98 40.85 1.70
N ARG A 268 9.09 40.77 2.69
CA ARG A 268 8.54 41.97 3.36
C ARG A 268 9.55 42.72 4.24
N SER A 269 10.67 42.09 4.64
CA SER A 269 11.74 42.79 5.35
C SER A 269 12.52 43.72 4.42
N SER A 270 12.68 43.33 3.15
CA SER A 270 13.38 44.14 2.14
C SER A 270 12.43 45.06 1.36
N PHE A 271 11.16 44.67 1.23
CA PHE A 271 10.10 45.44 0.57
C PHE A 271 8.92 45.62 1.54
N PRO A 272 8.96 46.63 2.42
CA PRO A 272 8.03 46.74 3.55
C PRO A 272 6.57 46.98 3.15
N THR A 273 6.34 47.56 1.97
CA THR A 273 5.00 47.87 1.49
C THR A 273 4.73 47.24 0.12
N PRO A 274 3.45 46.94 -0.18
CA PRO A 274 3.04 46.51 -1.50
C PRO A 274 3.51 47.41 -2.65
N GLU A 275 3.47 48.73 -2.44
CA GLU A 275 3.81 49.72 -3.47
C GLU A 275 5.31 49.70 -3.76
N ALA A 276 6.16 49.50 -2.75
CA ALA A 276 7.59 49.36 -2.93
C ALA A 276 7.93 48.09 -3.69
N ALA A 277 7.26 46.98 -3.38
CA ALA A 277 7.42 45.72 -4.12
C ALA A 277 6.97 45.86 -5.58
N GLU A 278 5.80 46.48 -5.81
CA GLU A 278 5.29 46.71 -7.16
C GLU A 278 6.18 47.65 -7.97
N GLN A 279 6.73 48.70 -7.36
CA GLN A 279 7.68 49.60 -8.02
C GLN A 279 8.95 48.87 -8.44
N ALA A 280 9.48 47.95 -7.61
CA ALA A 280 10.65 47.14 -7.94
C ALA A 280 10.38 46.19 -9.12
N VAL A 281 9.20 45.55 -9.15
CA VAL A 281 8.79 44.69 -10.27
C VAL A 281 8.57 45.52 -11.55
N ALA A 282 7.91 46.67 -11.45
CA ALA A 282 7.70 47.57 -12.58
C ALA A 282 9.02 48.09 -13.18
N ALA A 283 10.06 48.29 -12.35
CA ALA A 283 11.38 48.70 -12.81
C ALA A 283 12.09 47.66 -13.70
N LEU A 284 11.65 46.39 -13.69
CA LEU A 284 12.13 45.37 -14.63
C LEU A 284 11.66 45.65 -16.07
N GLY A 285 10.63 46.47 -16.27
CA GLY A 285 10.11 46.82 -17.60
C GLY A 285 9.41 45.68 -18.33
N VAL A 286 8.98 44.64 -17.61
CA VAL A 286 8.28 43.47 -18.17
C VAL A 286 6.81 43.46 -17.76
N PRO A 287 5.91 42.88 -18.58
CA PRO A 287 4.52 42.64 -18.18
C PRO A 287 4.45 41.79 -16.91
N TYR A 288 3.61 42.20 -15.95
CA TYR A 288 3.40 41.48 -14.70
C TYR A 288 1.94 41.48 -14.25
N LEU A 289 1.62 40.57 -13.33
CA LEU A 289 0.36 40.42 -12.61
C LEU A 289 0.68 40.28 -11.12
N ARG A 290 0.00 41.06 -10.28
CA ARG A 290 0.09 40.91 -8.83
C ARG A 290 -0.87 39.82 -8.36
N LEU A 291 -0.39 38.95 -7.47
CA LEU A 291 -1.17 37.90 -6.83
C LEU A 291 -1.50 38.29 -5.37
N PRO A 292 -2.44 37.60 -4.71
CA PRO A 292 -2.66 37.76 -3.28
C PRO A 292 -1.36 37.54 -2.48
N ASP A 293 -1.09 38.46 -1.56
CA ASP A 293 0.14 38.45 -0.75
C ASP A 293 0.14 37.29 0.26
N ASN A 294 1.35 36.89 0.69
CA ASN A 294 1.54 36.00 1.84
C ASN A 294 1.94 36.84 3.06
N ALA A 295 1.85 36.28 4.27
CA ALA A 295 2.40 36.84 5.49
C ALA A 295 3.88 37.27 5.34
N SER A 296 4.70 36.50 4.60
CA SER A 296 6.15 36.70 4.51
C SER A 296 6.65 37.51 3.31
N PHE A 297 5.92 37.51 2.18
CA PHE A 297 6.37 38.13 0.93
C PHE A 297 5.20 38.57 0.05
N HIS A 298 5.46 39.57 -0.80
CA HIS A 298 4.59 39.98 -1.89
C HIS A 298 4.77 39.06 -3.10
N ARG A 299 3.69 38.79 -3.84
CA ARG A 299 3.68 37.79 -4.92
C ARG A 299 3.31 38.40 -6.26
N PHE A 300 4.07 38.07 -7.28
CA PHE A 300 3.77 38.46 -8.66
C PHE A 300 4.05 37.31 -9.63
N VAL A 301 3.45 37.40 -10.80
CA VAL A 301 3.87 36.67 -12.01
C VAL A 301 4.37 37.70 -13.02
N ALA A 302 5.47 37.42 -13.68
CA ALA A 302 6.04 38.31 -14.69
C ALA A 302 6.54 37.55 -15.91
N ARG A 303 6.45 38.18 -17.09
CA ARG A 303 6.92 37.62 -18.37
C ARG A 303 8.43 37.73 -18.46
N ILE A 304 9.12 36.76 -17.87
CA ILE A 304 10.59 36.70 -17.80
C ILE A 304 11.07 35.36 -18.36
N PRO A 305 11.53 35.33 -19.62
CA PRO A 305 12.10 34.13 -20.24
C PRO A 305 13.24 33.56 -19.39
N GLU A 306 13.43 32.25 -19.42
CA GLU A 306 14.41 31.56 -18.57
C GLU A 306 15.81 32.18 -18.62
N ALA A 307 16.28 32.52 -19.83
CA ALA A 307 17.59 33.14 -20.04
C ALA A 307 17.76 34.51 -19.35
N GLU A 308 16.67 35.21 -19.01
CA GLU A 308 16.69 36.53 -18.39
C GLU A 308 16.44 36.48 -16.87
N ARG A 309 16.01 35.33 -16.33
CA ARG A 309 15.63 35.20 -14.91
C ARG A 309 16.76 35.54 -13.94
N ALA A 310 17.99 35.12 -14.24
CA ALA A 310 19.15 35.43 -13.41
C ALA A 310 19.45 36.94 -13.36
N LYS A 311 19.31 37.64 -14.48
CA LYS A 311 19.47 39.09 -14.56
C LYS A 311 18.36 39.81 -13.81
N ALA A 312 17.11 39.39 -13.95
CA ALA A 312 16.00 39.94 -13.19
C ALA A 312 16.18 39.73 -11.67
N HIS A 313 16.65 38.56 -11.25
CA HIS A 313 16.97 38.26 -9.86
C HIS A 313 18.05 39.20 -9.30
N GLN A 314 19.13 39.41 -10.06
CA GLN A 314 20.18 40.36 -9.67
C GLN A 314 19.65 41.80 -9.59
N ALA A 315 18.81 42.22 -10.54
CA ALA A 315 18.24 43.56 -10.56
C ALA A 315 17.31 43.83 -9.37
N LEU A 316 16.45 42.86 -9.01
CA LEU A 316 15.54 43.00 -7.86
C LEU A 316 16.28 43.05 -6.52
N ASN A 317 17.44 42.40 -6.42
CA ASN A 317 18.23 42.38 -5.19
C ASN A 317 19.32 43.45 -5.12
N ALA A 318 19.48 44.26 -6.18
CA ALA A 318 20.54 45.25 -6.26
C ALA A 318 20.37 46.32 -5.15
N GLY A 319 21.41 46.49 -4.33
CA GLY A 319 21.42 47.49 -3.26
C GLY A 319 20.68 47.09 -1.98
N LEU A 320 20.19 45.85 -1.88
CA LEU A 320 19.62 45.32 -0.64
C LEU A 320 20.72 44.76 0.27
N GLU A 321 20.65 45.07 1.55
CA GLU A 321 21.56 44.53 2.57
C GLU A 321 21.04 43.18 3.10
N GLY A 322 21.95 42.28 3.48
CA GLY A 322 21.61 41.02 4.15
C GLY A 322 20.95 39.94 3.27
N VAL A 323 20.94 40.11 1.94
CA VAL A 323 20.37 39.12 1.01
C VAL A 323 21.34 37.97 0.75
N GLU A 324 22.64 38.24 0.70
CA GLU A 324 23.65 37.25 0.32
C GLU A 324 23.72 36.11 1.36
N GLY A 325 23.39 34.89 0.93
CA GLY A 325 23.36 33.71 1.79
C GLY A 325 22.13 33.59 2.70
N SER A 326 21.17 34.51 2.62
CA SER A 326 19.92 34.40 3.37
C SER A 326 19.00 33.32 2.81
N THR A 327 18.42 32.53 3.70
CA THR A 327 17.36 31.55 3.39
C THR A 327 15.99 32.00 3.93
N ASP A 328 15.92 33.18 4.56
CA ASP A 328 14.65 33.74 5.06
C ASP A 328 13.80 34.25 3.89
N PRO A 329 12.59 33.70 3.65
CA PRO A 329 11.71 34.14 2.58
C PRO A 329 11.21 35.59 2.73
N LYS A 330 11.44 36.24 3.89
CA LYS A 330 11.14 37.65 4.13
C LYS A 330 12.25 38.60 3.64
N VAL A 331 13.42 38.09 3.26
CA VAL A 331 14.58 38.91 2.87
C VAL A 331 14.87 38.72 1.38
N GLY A 332 15.10 39.83 0.67
CA GLY A 332 15.43 39.85 -0.75
C GLY A 332 14.24 39.57 -1.68
N ALA A 333 14.54 39.18 -2.90
CA ALA A 333 13.57 38.81 -3.93
C ALA A 333 14.01 37.53 -4.66
N PHE A 334 13.06 36.63 -4.94
CA PHE A 334 13.31 35.40 -5.68
C PHE A 334 12.57 35.40 -7.01
N VAL A 335 13.25 34.93 -8.05
CA VAL A 335 12.69 34.72 -9.40
C VAL A 335 12.68 33.22 -9.66
N LEU A 336 11.50 32.62 -9.57
CA LEU A 336 11.31 31.17 -9.66
C LEU A 336 10.66 30.81 -10.99
N ALA A 337 11.03 29.66 -11.54
CA ALA A 337 10.31 29.08 -12.68
C ALA A 337 8.83 28.86 -12.30
N LEU A 338 7.94 29.04 -13.28
CA LEU A 338 6.51 28.78 -13.13
C LEU A 338 6.11 27.68 -14.12
N PRO A 339 6.47 26.41 -13.86
CA PRO A 339 6.02 25.31 -14.69
C PRO A 339 4.51 25.11 -14.53
N MET A 340 3.85 24.71 -15.61
CA MET A 340 2.44 24.35 -15.62
C MET A 340 2.35 22.83 -15.68
N SER A 341 1.74 22.23 -14.66
CA SER A 341 1.60 20.78 -14.54
C SER A 341 0.12 20.38 -14.61
N TYR A 342 -0.23 19.52 -15.55
CA TYR A 342 -1.59 19.01 -15.74
C TYR A 342 -1.62 17.49 -15.59
N GLY A 343 -2.64 16.97 -14.92
CA GLY A 343 -2.95 15.54 -14.91
C GLY A 343 -4.15 15.28 -15.79
N VAL A 344 -4.01 14.37 -16.77
CA VAL A 344 -5.08 14.05 -17.74
C VAL A 344 -5.11 12.54 -17.98
N PRO A 345 -6.29 11.89 -18.07
CA PRO A 345 -6.36 10.51 -18.54
C PRO A 345 -5.61 10.32 -19.85
N ALA A 346 -4.72 9.32 -19.91
CA ALA A 346 -3.81 9.12 -21.04
C ALA A 346 -4.54 8.99 -22.38
N ALA A 347 -5.73 8.38 -22.37
CA ALA A 347 -6.58 8.18 -23.54
C ALA A 347 -7.21 9.47 -24.10
N LEU A 348 -7.20 10.57 -23.33
CA LEU A 348 -7.78 11.86 -23.71
C LEU A 348 -6.73 12.88 -24.19
N VAL A 349 -5.46 12.51 -24.20
CA VAL A 349 -4.37 13.36 -24.69
C VAL A 349 -4.12 13.04 -26.16
N THR A 350 -4.14 14.07 -27.00
CA THR A 350 -3.86 13.95 -28.43
C THR A 350 -2.82 14.98 -28.88
N VAL A 351 -2.23 14.76 -30.06
CA VAL A 351 -1.33 15.73 -30.71
C VAL A 351 -2.03 16.25 -31.96
N ASP A 352 -2.17 17.56 -32.05
CA ASP A 352 -2.75 18.28 -33.20
C ASP A 352 -1.72 19.28 -33.74
N GLY A 353 -1.01 18.88 -34.80
CA GLY A 353 0.10 19.66 -35.34
C GLY A 353 1.26 19.79 -34.35
N ASP A 354 1.56 21.03 -33.95
CA ASP A 354 2.62 21.37 -32.99
C ASP A 354 2.11 21.49 -31.55
N ASP A 355 0.83 21.19 -31.30
CA ASP A 355 0.18 21.33 -30.00
C ASP A 355 -0.22 19.96 -29.41
N ILE A 356 -0.15 19.87 -28.09
CA ILE A 356 -0.76 18.81 -27.28
C ILE A 356 -2.13 19.31 -26.84
N VAL A 357 -3.15 18.50 -27.08
CA VAL A 357 -4.54 18.84 -26.84
C VAL A 357 -5.13 17.89 -25.81
N PHE A 358 -5.76 18.45 -24.78
CA PHE A 358 -6.35 17.68 -23.68
C PHE A 358 -7.47 18.46 -22.96
N PRO A 359 -8.43 17.77 -22.32
CA PRO A 359 -9.45 18.43 -21.52
C PRO A 359 -8.85 19.07 -20.27
N TYR A 360 -9.31 20.27 -19.91
CA TYR A 360 -8.89 20.92 -18.66
C TYR A 360 -9.43 20.20 -17.42
N GLY A 361 -10.72 19.86 -17.44
CA GLY A 361 -11.37 19.08 -16.38
C GLY A 361 -11.16 19.67 -14.98
N ASP A 362 -10.73 18.81 -14.03
CA ASP A 362 -10.52 19.17 -12.62
C ASP A 362 -9.13 19.76 -12.33
N ASN A 363 -8.36 20.13 -13.37
CA ASN A 363 -7.07 20.77 -13.16
C ASN A 363 -7.24 22.13 -12.47
N THR A 364 -6.34 22.45 -11.54
CA THR A 364 -6.32 23.74 -10.83
C THR A 364 -5.15 24.63 -11.26
N THR A 365 -4.25 24.09 -12.10
CA THR A 365 -3.11 24.80 -12.65
C THR A 365 -3.58 25.80 -13.70
N THR A 366 -3.11 27.05 -13.59
CA THR A 366 -3.38 28.11 -14.57
C THR A 366 -3.13 27.66 -16.02
N PRO A 367 -3.99 28.01 -17.00
CA PRO A 367 -3.74 27.79 -18.44
C PRO A 367 -2.62 28.67 -19.03
N GLY A 368 -1.97 29.48 -18.19
CA GLY A 368 -0.94 30.44 -18.58
C GLY A 368 -1.47 31.87 -18.61
N TYR A 369 -0.63 32.79 -19.09
CA TYR A 369 -0.92 34.22 -19.09
C TYR A 369 -0.77 34.80 -20.49
N ASP A 370 -1.63 35.76 -20.82
CA ASP A 370 -1.53 36.57 -22.03
C ASP A 370 -1.15 38.01 -21.67
N VAL A 371 -0.43 38.68 -22.58
CA VAL A 371 -0.13 40.11 -22.41
C VAL A 371 -1.27 40.92 -23.02
N LYS A 372 -2.01 41.65 -22.19
CA LYS A 372 -3.07 42.58 -22.60
C LYS A 372 -2.74 43.97 -22.06
N ASP A 373 -2.68 44.96 -22.95
CA ASP A 373 -2.36 46.35 -22.60
C ASP A 373 -1.07 46.51 -21.75
N GLY A 374 -0.05 45.69 -22.05
CA GLY A 374 1.23 45.71 -21.35
C GLY A 374 1.22 45.04 -19.97
N ARG A 375 0.11 44.43 -19.54
CA ARG A 375 -0.01 43.67 -18.30
C ARG A 375 -0.24 42.19 -18.57
N LEU A 376 0.11 41.35 -17.60
CA LEU A 376 -0.28 39.95 -17.66
C LEU A 376 -1.72 39.79 -17.17
N VAL A 377 -2.48 39.02 -17.93
CA VAL A 377 -3.82 38.57 -17.57
C VAL A 377 -3.83 37.06 -17.68
N GLU A 378 -4.36 36.40 -16.65
CA GLU A 378 -4.52 34.95 -16.66
C GLU A 378 -5.48 34.55 -17.78
N ARG A 379 -5.13 33.51 -18.53
CA ARG A 379 -5.98 32.96 -19.57
C ARG A 379 -7.14 32.21 -18.94
N GLU A 380 -8.33 32.40 -19.48
CA GLU A 380 -9.50 31.62 -19.06
C GLU A 380 -9.33 30.15 -19.44
N ALA A 381 -9.63 29.25 -18.49
CA ALA A 381 -9.66 27.83 -18.77
C ALA A 381 -10.89 27.52 -19.63
N GLY A 382 -10.67 27.12 -20.87
CA GLY A 382 -11.71 26.50 -21.68
C GLY A 382 -11.89 25.02 -21.30
N ASP A 383 -12.87 24.35 -21.92
CA ASP A 383 -13.08 22.92 -21.74
C ASP A 383 -11.87 22.09 -22.20
N GLU A 384 -11.18 22.58 -23.23
CA GLU A 384 -9.99 21.99 -23.85
C GLU A 384 -8.82 22.97 -23.77
N LEU A 385 -7.63 22.46 -23.41
CA LEU A 385 -6.37 23.18 -23.50
C LEU A 385 -5.55 22.72 -24.69
N ARG A 386 -4.85 23.69 -25.28
CA ARG A 386 -3.88 23.50 -26.36
C ARG A 386 -2.56 24.07 -25.91
N MET A 387 -1.56 23.21 -25.77
CA MET A 387 -0.24 23.56 -25.24
C MET A 387 0.84 23.18 -26.26
N PRO A 388 1.77 24.09 -26.61
CA PRO A 388 2.79 23.77 -27.60
C PRO A 388 3.70 22.61 -27.16
N VAL A 389 3.92 21.64 -28.05
CA VAL A 389 4.87 20.52 -27.85
C VAL A 389 6.27 21.04 -27.53
N ALA A 390 6.67 22.15 -28.15
CA ALA A 390 7.97 22.79 -27.90
C ALA A 390 8.16 23.29 -26.45
N GLN A 391 7.07 23.48 -25.71
CA GLN A 391 7.10 23.87 -24.30
C GLN A 391 7.01 22.66 -23.36
N LEU A 392 6.75 21.45 -23.87
CA LEU A 392 6.69 20.25 -23.05
C LEU A 392 8.08 19.93 -22.50
N ARG A 393 8.23 20.04 -21.19
CA ARG A 393 9.47 19.76 -20.47
C ARG A 393 9.59 18.29 -20.12
N SER A 394 8.53 17.72 -19.58
CA SER A 394 8.51 16.31 -19.16
C SER A 394 7.12 15.72 -19.29
N LEU A 395 7.10 14.42 -19.59
CA LEU A 395 5.91 13.60 -19.70
C LEU A 395 6.07 12.41 -18.75
N ARG A 396 5.12 12.22 -17.84
CA ARG A 396 5.10 11.05 -16.95
C ARG A 396 3.77 10.32 -17.06
N LEU A 397 3.83 9.00 -16.95
CA LEU A 397 2.66 8.15 -16.81
C LEU A 397 2.51 7.78 -15.33
N GLU A 398 1.41 8.21 -14.73
CA GLU A 398 0.97 7.76 -13.41
C GLU A 398 -0.01 6.62 -13.61
N ARG A 399 0.34 5.44 -13.12
CA ARG A 399 -0.53 4.28 -13.21
C ARG A 399 -1.02 3.89 -11.82
N PRO A 400 -2.30 3.60 -11.63
CA PRO A 400 -2.76 2.97 -10.40
C PRO A 400 -2.04 1.62 -10.22
N ILE A 401 -1.62 1.34 -8.99
CA ILE A 401 -1.11 0.01 -8.62
C ILE A 401 -2.32 -0.84 -8.25
N GLU A 402 -2.63 -1.81 -9.10
CA GLU A 402 -3.66 -2.81 -8.82
C GLU A 402 -3.06 -4.04 -8.17
N VAL A 403 -3.71 -4.53 -7.11
CA VAL A 403 -3.32 -5.76 -6.43
C VAL A 403 -3.71 -6.96 -7.30
N ASP A 404 -2.71 -7.66 -7.83
CA ASP A 404 -2.90 -8.78 -8.76
C ASP A 404 -3.40 -10.03 -8.01
N PRO A 405 -4.60 -10.56 -8.31
CA PRO A 405 -5.09 -11.81 -7.70
C PRO A 405 -4.17 -13.01 -7.90
N ASP A 406 -3.50 -13.07 -9.05
CA ASP A 406 -2.58 -14.16 -9.39
C ASP A 406 -1.16 -13.89 -8.91
N GLY A 407 -0.95 -12.75 -8.23
CA GLY A 407 0.27 -12.39 -7.53
C GLY A 407 0.62 -13.32 -6.36
N PHE A 408 1.69 -12.98 -5.66
CA PHE A 408 2.26 -13.80 -4.61
C PHE A 408 2.49 -13.01 -3.33
N VAL A 409 2.46 -13.74 -2.22
CA VAL A 409 2.85 -13.26 -0.90
C VAL A 409 3.87 -14.21 -0.28
N VAL A 410 4.95 -13.64 0.28
CA VAL A 410 5.88 -14.37 1.14
C VAL A 410 5.41 -14.20 2.58
N SER A 411 4.90 -15.26 3.20
CA SER A 411 4.66 -15.31 4.65
C SER A 411 6.01 -15.38 5.37
N VAL A 412 6.52 -14.24 5.79
CA VAL A 412 7.85 -14.14 6.42
C VAL A 412 7.85 -14.92 7.74
N ASP A 413 8.95 -15.62 7.98
CA ASP A 413 9.19 -16.49 9.14
C ASP A 413 8.27 -17.72 9.26
N GLU A 414 7.38 -17.99 8.29
CA GLU A 414 6.60 -19.23 8.26
C GLU A 414 7.52 -20.38 7.82
N VAL A 415 8.14 -21.11 8.76
CA VAL A 415 9.05 -22.22 8.45
C VAL A 415 8.30 -23.55 8.26
N PRO A 416 8.83 -24.52 7.48
CA PRO A 416 8.19 -25.83 7.31
C PRO A 416 7.81 -26.53 8.61
N GLY A 417 8.64 -26.38 9.65
CA GLY A 417 8.41 -26.96 10.97
C GLY A 417 7.13 -26.47 11.66
N ASP A 418 6.69 -25.24 11.39
CA ASP A 418 5.49 -24.66 12.00
C ASP A 418 4.21 -25.36 11.53
N SER A 419 4.28 -26.05 10.38
CA SER A 419 3.16 -26.82 9.81
C SER A 419 3.04 -28.24 10.37
N LEU A 420 3.81 -28.61 11.42
CA LEU A 420 3.77 -29.94 12.02
C LEU A 420 2.35 -30.35 12.46
N MET A 421 1.60 -29.46 13.10
CA MET A 421 0.23 -29.74 13.54
C MET A 421 -0.66 -30.15 12.36
N TRP A 422 -0.58 -29.40 11.25
CA TRP A 422 -1.31 -29.70 10.01
C TRP A 422 -0.87 -31.02 9.39
N GLY A 423 0.43 -31.30 9.40
CA GLY A 423 0.99 -32.57 8.95
C GLY A 423 0.47 -33.78 9.74
N VAL A 424 0.44 -33.67 11.08
CA VAL A 424 -0.11 -34.71 11.97
C VAL A 424 -1.61 -34.89 11.75
N LEU A 425 -2.37 -33.80 11.65
CA LEU A 425 -3.82 -33.85 11.42
C LEU A 425 -4.14 -34.52 10.08
N TRP A 426 -3.36 -34.22 9.03
CA TRP A 426 -3.49 -34.87 7.71
C TRP A 426 -3.27 -36.38 7.80
N LEU A 427 -2.23 -36.83 8.53
CA LEU A 427 -1.95 -38.25 8.73
C LEU A 427 -3.05 -38.96 9.53
N LEU A 428 -3.58 -38.31 10.58
CA LEU A 428 -4.69 -38.84 11.38
C LEU A 428 -5.96 -39.01 10.54
N LEU A 429 -6.29 -38.00 9.73
CA LEU A 429 -7.42 -38.05 8.81
C LEU A 429 -7.24 -39.16 7.76
N MET A 430 -6.04 -39.32 7.22
CA MET A 430 -5.71 -40.40 6.28
C MET A 430 -5.86 -41.78 6.94
N GLY A 431 -5.43 -41.95 8.19
CA GLY A 431 -5.66 -43.16 8.98
C GLY A 431 -7.15 -43.47 9.17
N LEU A 432 -7.95 -42.46 9.52
CA LEU A 432 -9.41 -42.60 9.65
C LEU A 432 -10.08 -43.01 8.33
N MET A 433 -9.62 -42.44 7.22
CA MET A 433 -10.05 -42.78 5.86
C MET A 433 -9.76 -44.25 5.55
N LEU A 434 -8.53 -44.73 5.79
CA LEU A 434 -8.14 -46.12 5.57
C LEU A 434 -9.01 -47.11 6.37
N VAL A 435 -9.32 -46.81 7.64
CA VAL A 435 -10.20 -47.65 8.47
C VAL A 435 -11.61 -47.76 7.87
N ASN A 436 -12.14 -46.67 7.30
CA ASN A 436 -13.44 -46.67 6.64
C ASN A 436 -13.41 -47.43 5.31
N VAL A 437 -12.34 -47.33 4.52
CA VAL A 437 -12.16 -48.14 3.31
C VAL A 437 -12.15 -49.63 3.67
N VAL A 438 -11.34 -50.05 4.64
CA VAL A 438 -11.28 -51.44 5.09
C VAL A 438 -12.64 -51.93 5.59
N SER A 439 -13.37 -51.10 6.35
CA SER A 439 -14.71 -51.43 6.83
C SER A 439 -15.70 -51.66 5.68
N LEU A 440 -15.66 -50.81 4.65
CA LEU A 440 -16.50 -50.92 3.46
C LEU A 440 -16.16 -52.19 2.66
N VAL A 441 -14.87 -52.50 2.48
CA VAL A 441 -14.40 -53.71 1.79
C VAL A 441 -14.82 -54.98 2.54
N VAL A 442 -14.68 -55.01 3.86
CA VAL A 442 -15.12 -56.16 4.70
C VAL A 442 -16.65 -56.33 4.61
N TRP A 443 -17.41 -55.23 4.71
CA TRP A 443 -18.87 -55.26 4.54
C TRP A 443 -19.27 -55.84 3.18
N TRP A 444 -18.63 -55.35 2.11
CA TRP A 444 -18.92 -55.80 0.74
C TRP A 444 -18.56 -57.27 0.52
N ARG A 445 -17.43 -57.72 1.06
CA ARG A 445 -17.01 -59.13 1.03
C ARG A 445 -18.02 -60.02 1.76
N ASN A 446 -18.46 -59.62 2.95
CA ASN A 446 -19.43 -60.39 3.74
C ASN A 446 -20.80 -60.44 3.05
N ARG A 447 -21.24 -59.35 2.42
CA ARG A 447 -22.48 -59.31 1.63
C ARG A 447 -22.40 -60.23 0.40
N SER A 448 -21.26 -60.23 -0.29
CA SER A 448 -21.05 -61.07 -1.47
C SER A 448 -21.00 -62.56 -1.11
N ALA A 449 -20.39 -62.91 0.01
CA ALA A 449 -20.40 -64.27 0.54
C ALA A 449 -21.80 -64.73 0.95
N ALA A 450 -22.61 -63.85 1.56
CA ALA A 450 -23.99 -64.14 1.92
C ALA A 450 -24.95 -64.23 0.71
N ALA A 451 -24.60 -63.60 -0.42
CA ALA A 451 -25.37 -63.71 -1.67
C ALA A 451 -25.01 -64.96 -2.49
N ALA A 452 -23.88 -65.61 -2.19
CA ALA A 452 -23.39 -66.81 -2.87
C ALA A 452 -23.67 -68.12 -2.12
N ALA A 453 -24.05 -68.04 -0.84
CA ALA A 453 -24.57 -69.14 -0.02
C ALA A 453 -26.10 -69.17 -0.11
#